data_AF-A0A4S1FAY1-F1
#
_entry.id   AF-A0A4S1FAY1-F1
#
_cell.length_a   1.000
_cell.length_b   1.000
_cell.length_c   1.000
_cell.angle_alpha   90.00
_cell.angle_beta   90.00
_cell.angle_gamma   90.00
#
_symmetry.space_group_name_H-M   'P 1'
#
loop_
_entity.id
_entity.type
_entity.pdbx_description
1 polymer ?
#
loop_
_entity_poly.entity_id
_entity_poly.type
_entity_poly.pdbx_seq_one_letter_code
_entity_poly.pdbx_strand_id
1 'polypeptide(L)'
;MATLPIVDWNAVLLQALGEMDPVAGRRCYAAVLMIDPFTLWDDLADLLSSKGFAGVVNFPPAVIAEGFPASVGVENAIEIERLKWFADSGLRLAFTAASAEEVANAEARLPGRLDAIVHMPAESWEHPVSERIELRQEASKGAFSALPVWALASDTA
;
A
#
# COMPACT_ATOMS: atom_id res chain seq x y z
N MET A 1 18.81 -15.91 -9.53
CA MET A 1 18.91 -16.03 -8.06
C MET A 1 17.57 -15.56 -7.54
N ALA A 2 16.68 -16.48 -7.17
CA ALA A 2 15.31 -16.14 -6.78
C ALA A 2 15.29 -15.84 -5.29
N THR A 3 15.04 -14.58 -4.93
CA THR A 3 14.79 -14.13 -3.56
C THR A 3 13.27 -14.10 -3.35
N LEU A 4 12.67 -15.23 -2.98
CA LEU A 4 11.33 -15.32 -2.41
C LEU A 4 11.46 -15.44 -0.86
N PRO A 5 10.50 -14.93 -0.09
CA PRO A 5 10.68 -13.74 0.72
C PRO A 5 11.48 -14.01 2.01
N ILE A 6 12.36 -13.08 2.37
CA ILE A 6 13.11 -13.12 3.64
C ILE A 6 12.15 -12.86 4.83
N VAL A 7 10.97 -12.29 4.58
CA VAL A 7 10.03 -11.80 5.60
C VAL A 7 8.58 -12.03 5.17
N ASP A 8 7.76 -12.50 6.11
CA ASP A 8 6.29 -12.46 6.01
C ASP A 8 5.81 -11.05 6.41
N TRP A 9 5.44 -10.25 5.41
CA TRP A 9 5.09 -8.84 5.58
C TRP A 9 3.88 -8.64 6.49
N ASN A 10 2.84 -9.45 6.33
CA ASN A 10 1.62 -9.30 7.10
C ASN A 10 1.81 -9.83 8.54
N ALA A 11 2.62 -10.87 8.74
CA ALA A 11 3.00 -11.29 10.10
C ALA A 11 3.79 -10.21 10.85
N VAL A 12 4.73 -9.52 10.18
CA VAL A 12 5.45 -8.38 10.78
C VAL A 12 4.49 -7.24 11.13
N LEU A 13 3.54 -6.92 10.26
CA LEU A 13 2.49 -5.94 10.57
C LEU A 13 1.69 -6.36 11.80
N LEU A 14 1.23 -7.61 11.87
CA LEU A 14 0.45 -8.13 13.00
C LEU A 14 1.24 -8.05 14.31
N GLN A 15 2.53 -8.40 14.28
CA GLN A 15 3.40 -8.26 15.45
C GLN A 15 3.49 -6.79 15.89
N ALA A 16 3.77 -5.87 14.96
CA ALA A 16 3.85 -4.45 15.26
C ALA A 16 2.53 -3.88 15.81
N LEU A 17 1.39 -4.32 15.26
CA LEU A 17 0.07 -3.96 15.77
C LEU A 17 -0.15 -4.46 17.21
N GLY A 18 0.38 -5.64 17.56
CA GLY A 18 0.33 -6.18 18.91
C GLY A 18 1.07 -5.32 19.94
N GLU A 19 2.20 -4.74 19.54
CA GLU A 19 3.11 -3.99 20.42
C GLU A 19 2.80 -2.47 20.47
N MET A 20 2.17 -1.92 19.44
CA MET A 20 1.94 -0.47 19.32
C MET A 20 0.71 0.04 20.09
N ASP A 21 0.81 1.29 20.54
CA ASP A 21 -0.33 2.06 21.03
C ASP A 21 -1.32 2.39 19.90
N PRO A 22 -2.63 2.51 20.18
CA PRO A 22 -3.62 2.94 19.19
C PRO A 22 -3.29 4.30 18.56
N VAL A 23 -3.53 4.43 17.26
CA VAL A 23 -3.23 5.63 16.45
C VAL A 23 -4.42 6.58 16.29
N ALA A 24 -5.41 6.48 17.20
CA ALA A 24 -6.69 7.20 17.14
C ALA A 24 -6.51 8.71 16.88
N GLY A 25 -7.07 9.18 15.76
CA GLY A 25 -7.04 10.59 15.34
C GLY A 25 -5.95 10.95 14.31
N ARG A 26 -5.02 10.04 13.99
CA ARG A 26 -4.05 10.22 12.90
C ARG A 26 -4.59 9.58 11.62
N ARG A 27 -4.37 10.20 10.46
CA ARG A 27 -4.60 9.56 9.15
C ARG A 27 -3.53 8.50 8.90
N CYS A 28 -3.59 7.40 9.66
CA CYS A 28 -2.63 6.31 9.62
C CYS A 28 -3.15 5.20 8.70
N TYR A 29 -2.33 4.77 7.76
CA TYR A 29 -2.64 3.71 6.81
C TYR A 29 -1.68 2.54 7.05
N ALA A 30 -2.21 1.31 7.06
CA ALA A 30 -1.39 0.11 7.17
C ALA A 30 -0.92 -0.35 5.80
N ALA A 31 0.37 -0.62 5.66
CA ALA A 31 0.94 -1.30 4.50
C ALA A 31 0.64 -2.79 4.59
N VAL A 32 -0.14 -3.31 3.65
CA VAL A 32 -0.60 -4.71 3.64
C VAL A 32 -0.22 -5.36 2.31
N LEU A 33 0.40 -6.54 2.38
CA LEU A 33 0.61 -7.40 1.23
C LEU A 33 -0.73 -8.04 0.85
N MET A 34 -1.36 -7.57 -0.21
CA MET A 34 -2.76 -7.90 -0.55
C MET A 34 -2.96 -9.30 -1.15
N ILE A 35 -1.87 -9.92 -1.59
CA ILE A 35 -1.87 -11.24 -2.24
C ILE A 35 -1.47 -12.39 -1.30
N ASP A 36 -1.29 -12.11 0.00
CA ASP A 36 -0.91 -13.15 0.97
C ASP A 36 -2.04 -14.20 1.14
N PRO A 37 -1.81 -15.47 0.77
CA PRO A 37 -2.83 -16.51 0.89
C PRO A 37 -3.07 -16.98 2.33
N PHE A 38 -2.21 -16.62 3.28
CA PHE A 38 -2.25 -17.10 4.66
C PHE A 38 -2.82 -16.07 5.65
N THR A 39 -2.98 -14.82 5.23
CA THR A 39 -3.56 -13.78 6.08
C THR A 39 -5.02 -14.08 6.42
N LEU A 40 -5.34 -14.04 7.71
CA LEU A 40 -6.71 -14.01 8.22
C LEU A 40 -7.26 -12.58 8.07
N TRP A 41 -7.94 -12.33 6.95
CA TRP A 41 -8.32 -10.97 6.54
C TRP A 41 -9.29 -10.29 7.50
N ASP A 42 -10.29 -11.02 8.01
CA ASP A 42 -11.25 -10.51 8.98
C ASP A 42 -10.53 -10.06 10.27
N ASP A 43 -9.68 -10.92 10.83
CA ASP A 43 -8.90 -10.63 12.02
C ASP A 43 -7.97 -9.41 11.83
N LEU A 44 -7.35 -9.29 10.66
CA LEU A 44 -6.51 -8.14 10.32
C LEU A 44 -7.35 -6.84 10.26
N ALA A 45 -8.52 -6.86 9.60
CA ALA A 45 -9.38 -5.69 9.50
C ALA A 45 -9.92 -5.24 10.87
N ASP A 46 -10.33 -6.20 11.70
CA ASP A 46 -10.78 -5.95 13.08
C ASP A 46 -9.66 -5.36 13.93
N LEU A 47 -8.45 -5.92 13.83
CA LEU A 47 -7.28 -5.42 14.57
C LEU A 47 -6.92 -4.00 14.15
N LEU A 48 -6.85 -3.72 12.84
CA LEU A 48 -6.59 -2.38 12.31
C LEU A 48 -7.62 -1.36 12.80
N SER A 49 -8.90 -1.74 12.75
CA SER A 49 -10.01 -0.91 13.23
C SER A 49 -9.91 -0.65 14.73
N SER A 50 -9.61 -1.67 15.53
CA SER A 50 -9.43 -1.56 16.98
C SER A 50 -8.26 -0.66 17.37
N LYS A 51 -7.20 -0.62 16.55
CA LYS A 51 -6.03 0.24 16.71
C LYS A 51 -6.26 1.65 16.16
N GLY A 52 -7.39 1.92 15.53
CA GLY A 52 -7.78 3.24 15.03
C GLY A 52 -7.09 3.64 13.73
N PHE A 53 -6.65 2.67 12.92
CA PHE A 53 -6.16 2.95 11.57
C PHE A 53 -7.28 3.54 10.70
N ALA A 54 -6.92 4.50 9.86
CA ALA A 54 -7.86 5.14 8.94
C ALA A 54 -8.06 4.31 7.67
N GLY A 55 -7.07 3.52 7.27
CA GLY A 55 -7.10 2.80 6.01
C GLY A 55 -5.94 1.85 5.79
N VAL A 56 -5.86 1.33 4.56
CA VAL A 56 -4.80 0.43 4.09
C VAL A 56 -4.17 0.94 2.79
N VAL A 57 -2.95 0.52 2.52
CA VAL A 57 -2.24 0.67 1.24
C VAL A 57 -1.69 -0.68 0.79
N ASN A 58 -1.77 -0.99 -0.51
CA ASN A 58 -1.23 -2.23 -1.09
C ASN A 58 0.30 -2.16 -1.19
N PHE A 59 0.97 -2.45 -0.09
CA PHE A 59 2.42 -2.39 -0.01
C PHE A 59 3.01 -3.56 0.79
N PRO A 60 4.03 -4.26 0.24
CA PRO A 60 4.60 -4.06 -1.09
C PRO A 60 3.60 -4.46 -2.20
N PRO A 61 3.65 -3.80 -3.38
CA PRO A 61 2.78 -4.16 -4.50
C PRO A 61 3.19 -5.53 -5.07
N ALA A 62 2.22 -6.29 -5.60
CA ALA A 62 2.43 -7.68 -6.00
C ALA A 62 3.51 -7.85 -7.08
N VAL A 63 3.59 -6.90 -8.00
CA VAL A 63 4.61 -6.81 -9.08
C VAL A 63 6.04 -6.90 -8.54
N ILE A 64 6.24 -6.53 -7.27
CA ILE A 64 7.56 -6.49 -6.62
C ILE A 64 7.74 -7.66 -5.66
N ALA A 65 6.67 -8.13 -5.02
CA ALA A 65 6.71 -9.25 -4.09
C ALA A 65 7.07 -10.59 -4.77
N GLU A 66 6.68 -10.80 -6.04
CA GLU A 66 6.90 -12.10 -6.70
C GLU A 66 8.23 -12.20 -7.46
N GLY A 67 8.95 -11.10 -7.72
CA GLY A 67 10.23 -11.15 -8.44
C GLY A 67 10.16 -11.73 -9.87
N PHE A 68 8.95 -11.94 -10.39
CA PHE A 68 8.67 -12.40 -11.74
C PHE A 68 7.86 -11.32 -12.47
N PRO A 69 8.10 -11.11 -13.78
CA PRO A 69 7.18 -10.36 -14.62
C PRO A 69 5.96 -11.23 -14.87
N ALA A 70 5.18 -11.49 -13.83
CA ALA A 70 3.86 -12.05 -14.03
C ALA A 70 3.01 -11.02 -14.77
N SER A 71 2.04 -11.49 -15.54
CA SER A 71 1.17 -10.64 -16.34
C SER A 71 0.55 -9.57 -15.45
N VAL A 72 1.03 -8.32 -15.61
CA VAL A 72 0.68 -7.11 -14.85
C VAL A 72 -0.84 -6.91 -14.68
N GLY A 73 -1.67 -7.59 -15.50
CA GLY A 73 -3.13 -7.57 -15.39
C GLY A 73 -3.77 -8.47 -14.32
N VAL A 74 -3.19 -9.64 -14.00
CA VAL A 74 -3.84 -10.64 -13.12
C VAL A 74 -3.56 -10.37 -11.63
N GLU A 75 -2.33 -10.02 -11.29
CA GLU A 75 -1.93 -9.77 -9.89
C GLU A 75 -2.51 -8.45 -9.37
N ASN A 76 -2.48 -7.41 -10.20
CA ASN A 76 -3.24 -6.18 -9.95
C ASN A 76 -4.73 -6.46 -9.73
N ALA A 77 -5.30 -7.54 -10.28
CA ALA A 77 -6.70 -7.86 -10.02
C ALA A 77 -6.94 -8.37 -8.60
N ILE A 78 -6.07 -9.21 -8.06
CA ILE A 78 -6.20 -9.71 -6.69
C ILE A 78 -6.02 -8.55 -5.69
N GLU A 79 -5.03 -7.68 -5.90
CA GLU A 79 -4.80 -6.52 -5.04
C GLU A 79 -6.02 -5.58 -5.03
N ILE A 80 -6.58 -5.29 -6.21
CA ILE A 80 -7.75 -4.43 -6.34
C ILE A 80 -8.99 -5.04 -5.67
N GLU A 81 -9.26 -6.34 -5.85
CA GLU A 81 -10.38 -6.99 -5.16
C GLU A 81 -10.18 -7.00 -3.64
N ARG A 82 -8.96 -7.16 -3.15
CA ARG A 82 -8.66 -7.08 -1.72
C ARG A 82 -8.85 -5.66 -1.17
N LEU A 83 -8.43 -4.64 -1.91
CA LEU A 83 -8.69 -3.24 -1.57
C LEU A 83 -10.19 -2.94 -1.53
N LYS A 84 -10.98 -3.45 -2.48
CA LYS A 84 -12.45 -3.32 -2.43
C LYS A 84 -13.02 -3.92 -1.16
N TRP A 85 -12.56 -5.12 -0.80
CA TRP A 85 -12.98 -5.80 0.42
C TRP A 85 -12.67 -4.96 1.67
N PHE A 86 -11.47 -4.38 1.79
CA PHE A 86 -11.15 -3.49 2.91
C PHE A 86 -12.02 -2.22 2.96
N ALA A 87 -12.34 -1.65 1.79
CA ALA A 87 -13.26 -0.52 1.71
C ALA A 87 -14.68 -0.89 2.17
N ASP A 88 -15.16 -2.07 1.80
CA ASP A 88 -16.47 -2.57 2.23
C ASP A 88 -16.48 -2.87 3.76
N SER A 89 -15.31 -3.19 4.34
CA SER A 89 -15.10 -3.30 5.80
C SER A 89 -14.93 -1.94 6.51
N GLY A 90 -15.03 -0.82 5.81
CA GLY A 90 -15.03 0.53 6.37
C GLY A 90 -13.66 1.22 6.46
N LEU A 91 -12.60 0.61 5.94
CA LEU A 91 -11.27 1.21 5.87
C LEU A 91 -11.10 2.03 4.59
N ARG A 92 -10.38 3.15 4.67
CA ARG A 92 -10.05 3.95 3.48
C ARG A 92 -8.92 3.32 2.69
N LEU A 93 -8.79 3.71 1.43
CA LEU A 93 -7.81 3.11 0.52
C LEU A 93 -6.77 4.13 0.07
N ALA A 94 -5.51 3.83 0.27
CA ALA A 94 -4.43 4.39 -0.51
C ALA A 94 -3.92 3.32 -1.49
N PHE A 95 -3.37 3.75 -2.62
CA PHE A 95 -2.88 2.83 -3.65
C PHE A 95 -1.42 3.11 -3.99
N THR A 96 -0.58 2.08 -3.97
CA THR A 96 0.80 2.17 -4.44
C THR A 96 0.84 1.95 -5.94
N ALA A 97 1.48 2.87 -6.67
CA ALA A 97 1.66 2.80 -8.11
C ALA A 97 3.07 3.23 -8.52
N ALA A 98 3.62 2.58 -9.54
CA ALA A 98 4.89 2.95 -10.17
C ALA A 98 4.71 3.83 -11.41
N SER A 99 3.50 3.92 -11.96
CA SER A 99 3.23 4.69 -13.19
C SER A 99 1.83 5.32 -13.23
N ALA A 100 1.67 6.31 -14.10
CA ALA A 100 0.37 6.94 -14.38
C ALA A 100 -0.68 5.97 -14.93
N GLU A 101 -0.25 4.94 -15.68
CA GLU A 101 -1.14 3.92 -16.22
C GLU A 101 -1.73 3.05 -15.10
N GLU A 102 -0.91 2.67 -14.12
CA GLU A 102 -1.37 1.94 -12.94
C GLU A 102 -2.36 2.76 -12.11
N VAL A 103 -2.09 4.06 -11.93
CA VAL A 103 -3.02 4.98 -11.26
C VAL A 103 -4.36 5.04 -11.99
N ALA A 104 -4.35 5.27 -13.31
CA ALA A 104 -5.57 5.33 -14.10
C ALA A 104 -6.37 4.01 -14.06
N ASN A 105 -5.68 2.87 -14.11
CA ASN A 105 -6.30 1.56 -13.98
C ASN A 105 -6.93 1.35 -12.59
N ALA A 106 -6.23 1.73 -11.52
CA ALA A 106 -6.75 1.63 -10.16
C ALA A 106 -7.97 2.53 -9.96
N GLU A 107 -7.93 3.79 -10.40
CA GLU A 107 -9.06 4.73 -10.34
C GLU A 107 -10.29 4.22 -11.11
N ALA A 108 -10.09 3.63 -12.28
CA ALA A 108 -11.17 3.04 -13.07
C ALA A 108 -11.83 1.84 -12.36
N ARG A 109 -11.07 1.06 -11.58
CA ARG A 109 -11.55 -0.14 -10.89
C ARG A 109 -12.02 0.14 -9.45
N LEU A 110 -11.64 1.27 -8.87
CA LEU A 110 -11.97 1.75 -7.52
C LEU A 110 -12.59 3.17 -7.56
N PRO A 111 -13.64 3.41 -8.36
CA PRO A 111 -14.14 4.76 -8.61
C PRO A 111 -14.63 5.44 -7.32
N GLY A 112 -14.00 6.57 -6.98
CA GLY A 112 -14.33 7.37 -5.80
C GLY A 112 -14.00 6.72 -4.45
N ARG A 113 -13.22 5.63 -4.43
CA ARG A 113 -12.84 4.90 -3.21
C ARG A 113 -11.41 5.14 -2.74
N LEU A 114 -10.55 5.74 -3.59
CA LEU A 114 -9.17 6.04 -3.25
C LEU A 114 -9.06 7.42 -2.56
N ASP A 115 -8.34 7.46 -1.43
CA ASP A 115 -8.05 8.66 -0.65
C ASP A 115 -6.71 9.30 -1.06
N ALA A 116 -5.75 8.49 -1.53
CA ALA A 116 -4.40 8.92 -1.89
C ALA A 116 -3.68 7.91 -2.80
N ILE A 117 -2.65 8.39 -3.49
CA ILE A 117 -1.69 7.58 -4.24
C ILE A 117 -0.33 7.65 -3.57
N VAL A 118 0.36 6.52 -3.47
CA VAL A 118 1.77 6.41 -3.06
C VAL A 118 2.59 6.05 -4.30
N HIS A 119 3.28 7.03 -4.87
CA HIS A 119 4.11 6.87 -6.05
C HIS A 119 5.46 6.24 -5.68
N MET A 120 5.68 5.01 -6.17
CA MET A 120 6.86 4.19 -5.89
C MET A 120 7.44 3.62 -7.21
N PRO A 121 8.08 4.46 -8.04
CA PRO A 121 8.74 4.00 -9.26
C PRO A 121 9.96 3.12 -8.94
N ALA A 122 10.56 2.51 -9.97
CA ALA A 122 11.66 1.55 -9.80
C ALA A 122 12.84 2.12 -9.00
N GLU A 123 13.13 3.41 -9.16
CA GLU A 123 14.22 4.12 -8.49
C GLU A 123 13.96 4.28 -6.98
N SER A 124 12.71 4.21 -6.53
CA SER A 124 12.38 4.26 -5.10
C SER A 124 12.90 3.06 -4.32
N TRP A 125 13.15 1.94 -4.99
CA TRP A 125 13.67 0.71 -4.36
C TRP A 125 15.19 0.75 -4.13
N GLU A 126 15.88 1.74 -4.69
CA GLU A 126 17.30 1.98 -4.42
C GLU A 126 17.51 2.68 -3.05
N HIS A 127 16.45 3.21 -2.45
CA HIS A 127 16.53 3.81 -1.13
C HIS A 127 16.90 2.74 -0.08
N PRO A 128 17.84 3.06 0.84
CA PRO A 128 18.22 2.14 1.89
C PRO A 128 17.04 1.87 2.83
N VAL A 129 16.91 0.62 3.28
CA VAL A 129 15.90 0.23 4.26
C VAL A 129 16.14 0.99 5.56
N SER A 130 15.10 1.64 6.08
CA SER A 130 15.12 2.35 7.35
C SER A 130 13.87 2.02 8.18
N GLU A 131 13.95 2.24 9.49
CA GLU A 131 12.79 2.10 10.40
C GLU A 131 11.71 3.15 10.12
N ARG A 132 12.09 4.26 9.50
CA ARG A 132 11.20 5.38 9.17
C ARG A 132 11.58 5.97 7.83
N ILE A 133 10.61 5.98 6.92
CA ILE A 133 10.70 6.61 5.61
C ILE A 133 9.75 7.78 5.58
N GLU A 134 10.25 8.95 5.17
CA GLU A 134 9.41 10.14 5.03
C GLU A 134 8.85 10.22 3.61
N LEU A 135 7.54 10.49 3.52
CA LEU A 135 6.88 10.74 2.25
C LEU A 135 6.66 12.25 2.08
N ARG A 136 6.93 12.76 0.89
CA ARG A 136 6.60 14.13 0.48
C ARG A 136 5.42 14.09 -0.48
N GLN A 137 4.47 14.99 -0.26
CA GLN A 137 3.39 15.21 -1.23
C GLN A 137 3.95 15.86 -2.50
N GLU A 138 3.72 15.24 -3.66
CA GLU A 138 4.13 15.82 -4.94
C GLU A 138 3.26 17.03 -5.27
N ALA A 139 3.90 18.09 -5.81
CA ALA A 139 3.17 19.27 -6.27
C ALA A 139 2.33 18.92 -7.50
N SER A 140 1.07 19.31 -7.49
CA SER A 140 0.05 18.94 -8.49
C SER A 140 0.27 19.46 -9.92
N LYS A 141 1.44 20.01 -10.26
CA LYS A 141 1.74 20.50 -11.62
C LYS A 141 2.07 19.32 -12.54
N GLY A 142 1.04 18.83 -13.22
CA GLY A 142 1.11 17.65 -14.11
C GLY A 142 0.52 16.38 -13.52
N ALA A 143 -0.26 16.49 -12.44
CA ALA A 143 -0.76 15.36 -11.66
C ALA A 143 -1.51 14.34 -12.53
N PHE A 144 -1.09 13.08 -12.45
CA PHE A 144 -1.77 11.95 -13.09
C PHE A 144 -3.09 11.57 -12.41
N SER A 145 -3.37 12.14 -11.24
CA SER A 145 -4.60 11.95 -10.47
C SER A 145 -5.03 13.26 -9.81
N ALA A 146 -6.33 13.41 -9.60
CA ALA A 146 -6.88 14.48 -8.75
C ALA A 146 -6.66 14.22 -7.24
N LEU A 147 -6.20 13.02 -6.88
CA LEU A 147 -5.90 12.61 -5.52
C LEU A 147 -4.55 13.16 -5.05
N PRO A 148 -4.35 13.30 -3.72
CA PRO A 148 -3.02 13.53 -3.16
C PRO A 148 -2.05 12.41 -3.56
N VAL A 149 -0.94 12.78 -4.20
CA VAL A 149 0.15 11.86 -4.54
C VAL A 149 1.31 12.08 -3.58
N TRP A 150 1.82 11.00 -3.00
CA TRP A 150 2.93 10.97 -2.05
C TRP A 150 4.07 10.14 -2.64
N ALA A 151 5.29 10.65 -2.60
CA ALA A 151 6.50 9.93 -3.03
C ALA A 151 7.54 9.92 -1.91
N LEU A 152 8.56 9.06 -2.03
CA LEU A 152 9.70 9.09 -1.12
C LEU A 152 10.33 10.48 -1.09
N ALA A 153 10.60 11.00 0.11
CA ALA A 153 11.45 12.17 0.23
C ALA A 153 12.86 11.76 -0.21
N SER A 154 13.31 12.27 -1.36
CA SER A 154 14.73 12.20 -1.71
C SER A 154 15.54 12.91 -0.63
N ASP A 155 16.64 12.29 -0.16
CA ASP A 155 17.66 12.95 0.68
C ASP A 155 18.34 14.07 -0.13
N THR A 156 17.65 15.18 -0.35
CA THR A 156 18.27 16.42 -0.81
C THR A 156 18.55 17.25 0.44
N ALA A 157 19.78 17.12 0.92
CA ALA A 157 20.43 18.11 1.79
C ALA A 157 20.53 19.47 1.09
#